data_AF-I1KG19-F1
#
_entry.id   AF-I1KG19-F1
#
_cell.length_a   1.000
_cell.length_b   1.000
_cell.length_c   1.000
_cell.angle_alpha   90.00
_cell.angle_beta   90.00
_cell.angle_gamma   90.00
#
_symmetry.space_group_name_H-M   'P 1'
#
loop_
_entity.id
_entity.type
_entity.pdbx_description
1 polymer ?
#
loop_
_entity_poly.entity_id
_entity_poly.type
_entity_poly.pdbx_seq_one_letter_code
_entity_poly.pdbx_strand_id
1 'polypeptide(L)'
;MNTTMMSALNIYGYVVAAVVVFLILLLWQRNRFFFASSPSSPSASLLLSDSINSNSSSRSRTSNFVTDADLKFLMEILDEKLDSDKWEDVLDKRNHHLCYSVKCCKPKNGPLKYLSKTVFNDISSEMLRNFYMDNDYRKQWDKTLVEHNQLQVDKSDGTEVGHTIKKFPLLKPREYVLAWKLWEGSDETFYCFMKECEHPLAPRQRKYVRVEFFRSGWRIREVPGSNACEITMFHQEDAGLNTEMAKLAFRKGIWNYVCKMDNALRRYSVISYHLLSSVSTSVDLMQKVPACLDLISSNISPANATVFHDQVTDESQIRMILRRPSRKLIANGLLLLGGATAICLSRGHSSLGAKVAMAYIITKLSKRGARSNQSKQS
;
A
#
# COMPACT_ATOMS: atom_id res chain seq x y z
N MET A 1 -31.40 -43.87 -20.97
CA MET A 1 -31.92 -42.48 -20.93
C MET A 1 -31.63 -41.75 -19.60
N ASN A 2 -30.55 -42.07 -18.86
CA ASN A 2 -30.32 -41.54 -17.49
C ASN A 2 -29.09 -40.62 -17.32
N THR A 3 -28.44 -40.21 -18.41
CA THR A 3 -27.15 -39.49 -18.32
C THR A 3 -27.25 -37.97 -18.33
N THR A 4 -28.47 -37.42 -18.46
CA THR A 4 -28.74 -35.98 -18.56
C THR A 4 -29.14 -35.33 -17.23
N MET A 5 -29.68 -36.09 -16.26
CA MET A 5 -30.10 -35.50 -14.96
C MET A 5 -28.92 -35.19 -14.01
N MET A 6 -27.81 -35.92 -14.07
CA MET A 6 -26.69 -35.72 -13.14
C MET A 6 -25.87 -34.44 -13.39
N SER A 7 -25.90 -33.85 -14.59
CA SER A 7 -25.24 -32.55 -14.83
C SER A 7 -26.06 -31.38 -14.31
N ALA A 8 -27.40 -31.49 -14.29
CA ALA A 8 -28.29 -30.45 -13.81
C ALA A 8 -28.16 -30.24 -12.29
N LEU A 9 -28.07 -31.33 -11.51
CA LEU A 9 -27.89 -31.26 -10.05
C LEU A 9 -26.57 -30.58 -9.64
N ASN A 10 -25.50 -30.80 -10.38
CA ASN A 10 -24.20 -30.21 -10.05
C ASN A 10 -24.17 -28.71 -10.37
N ILE A 11 -24.75 -28.31 -11.50
CA ILE A 11 -24.92 -26.88 -11.85
C ILE A 11 -25.80 -26.19 -10.81
N TYR A 12 -26.89 -26.82 -10.38
CA TYR A 12 -27.78 -26.28 -9.36
C TYR A 12 -27.04 -26.06 -8.02
N GLY A 13 -26.18 -27.00 -7.62
CA GLY A 13 -25.34 -26.85 -6.42
C GLY A 13 -24.40 -25.64 -6.47
N TYR A 14 -23.73 -25.41 -7.60
CA TYR A 14 -22.86 -24.23 -7.77
C TYR A 14 -23.66 -22.93 -7.80
N VAL A 15 -24.83 -22.90 -8.45
CA VAL A 15 -25.70 -21.72 -8.48
C VAL A 15 -26.21 -21.39 -7.08
N VAL A 16 -26.68 -22.38 -6.31
CA VAL A 16 -27.13 -22.17 -4.93
C VAL A 16 -25.98 -21.67 -4.06
N ALA A 17 -24.78 -22.26 -4.16
CA ALA A 17 -23.62 -21.79 -3.39
C ALA A 17 -23.22 -20.35 -3.74
N ALA A 18 -23.23 -19.99 -5.04
CA ALA A 18 -22.94 -18.63 -5.48
C ALA A 18 -23.99 -17.62 -4.99
N VAL A 19 -25.28 -17.98 -5.03
CA VAL A 19 -26.37 -17.16 -4.50
C VAL A 19 -26.24 -16.97 -2.98
N VAL A 20 -25.91 -18.02 -2.22
CA VAL A 20 -25.69 -17.93 -0.76
C VAL A 20 -24.51 -17.02 -0.44
N VAL A 21 -23.38 -17.14 -1.15
CA VAL A 21 -22.22 -16.25 -0.97
C VAL A 21 -22.59 -14.79 -1.32
N PHE A 22 -23.34 -14.57 -2.39
CA PHE A 22 -23.82 -13.24 -2.77
C PHE A 22 -24.76 -12.63 -1.73
N LEU A 23 -25.69 -13.41 -1.17
CA LEU A 23 -26.58 -12.98 -0.09
C LEU A 23 -25.81 -12.65 1.20
N ILE A 24 -24.79 -13.44 1.55
CA ILE A 24 -23.92 -13.14 2.70
C ILE A 24 -23.19 -11.81 2.47
N LEU A 25 -22.66 -11.55 1.26
CA LEU A 25 -22.00 -10.28 0.92
C LEU A 25 -22.97 -9.09 0.97
N LEU A 26 -24.20 -9.24 0.47
CA LEU A 26 -25.24 -8.22 0.57
C LEU A 26 -25.64 -7.92 2.02
N LEU A 27 -25.82 -8.95 2.85
CA LEU A 27 -26.09 -8.76 4.28
C LEU A 27 -24.92 -8.07 5.00
N TRP A 28 -23.68 -8.36 4.59
CA TRP A 28 -22.48 -7.69 5.10
C TRP A 28 -22.41 -6.23 4.66
N GLN A 29 -22.82 -5.90 3.43
CA GLN A 29 -22.93 -4.51 2.97
C GLN A 29 -24.09 -3.78 3.65
N ARG A 30 -25.25 -4.42 3.84
CA ARG A 30 -26.40 -3.83 4.54
C ARG A 30 -26.08 -3.51 6.00
N ASN A 31 -25.42 -4.43 6.73
CA ASN A 31 -24.98 -4.15 8.10
C ASN A 31 -23.84 -3.12 8.17
N ARG A 32 -23.18 -2.74 7.07
CA ARG A 32 -22.29 -1.57 7.05
C ARG A 32 -23.03 -0.24 6.95
N PHE A 33 -24.25 -0.22 6.39
CA PHE A 33 -25.05 1.00 6.27
C PHE A 33 -26.04 1.20 7.42
N PHE A 34 -26.37 0.14 8.19
CA PHE A 34 -27.32 0.22 9.31
C PHE A 34 -26.68 0.48 10.70
N PHE A 35 -25.36 0.69 10.80
CA PHE A 35 -24.69 1.16 12.03
C PHE A 35 -24.21 2.61 11.93
N ALA A 36 -24.89 3.42 11.13
CA ALA A 36 -24.78 4.87 11.13
C ALA A 36 -26.13 5.44 11.60
N SER A 37 -26.31 5.62 12.90
CA SER A 37 -27.47 6.34 13.45
C SER A 37 -27.11 7.04 14.76
N SER A 38 -27.15 8.37 14.65
CA SER A 38 -27.45 9.39 15.68
C SER A 38 -26.37 9.77 16.71
N PRO A 39 -25.81 11.01 16.63
CA PRO A 39 -25.11 11.63 17.74
C PRO A 39 -26.10 12.38 18.64
N SER A 40 -26.09 12.09 19.94
CA SER A 40 -26.72 12.90 20.98
C SER A 40 -25.65 13.63 21.79
N SER A 41 -25.56 14.95 21.62
CA SER A 41 -25.08 15.92 22.62
C SER A 41 -26.08 15.96 23.81
N PRO A 42 -25.76 16.40 25.06
CA PRO A 42 -25.06 17.67 25.33
C PRO A 42 -24.30 17.81 26.67
N SER A 43 -23.75 19.02 26.83
CA SER A 43 -23.63 19.83 28.05
C SER A 43 -22.33 19.81 28.86
N ALA A 44 -21.75 21.01 28.88
CA ALA A 44 -20.61 21.46 29.65
C ALA A 44 -20.87 21.47 31.16
N SER A 45 -19.82 21.24 31.94
CA SER A 45 -19.62 21.89 33.23
C SER A 45 -18.15 22.20 33.41
N LEU A 46 -17.89 23.50 33.56
CA LEU A 46 -16.61 24.10 33.95
C LEU A 46 -16.45 23.91 35.45
N LEU A 47 -15.29 23.43 35.91
CA LEU A 47 -14.73 23.84 37.20
C LEU A 47 -13.20 23.96 37.06
N LEU A 48 -12.76 25.21 37.16
CA LEU A 48 -11.41 25.66 37.42
C LEU A 48 -11.07 25.46 38.90
N SER A 49 -9.83 25.05 39.18
CA SER A 49 -8.94 25.61 40.22
C SER A 49 -7.62 24.84 40.10
N ASP A 50 -6.57 25.53 39.66
CA ASP A 50 -5.49 26.07 40.51
C ASP A 50 -4.54 24.95 40.98
N SER A 51 -3.21 25.02 40.89
CA SER A 51 -2.27 26.06 40.48
C SER A 51 -0.85 25.44 40.65
N ILE A 52 0.18 26.15 40.18
CA ILE A 52 1.58 26.07 40.65
C ILE A 52 2.57 25.16 39.86
N ASN A 53 3.52 25.86 39.22
CA ASN A 53 4.92 25.51 38.91
C ASN A 53 5.23 24.38 37.91
N SER A 54 5.73 24.76 36.72
CA SER A 54 7.18 24.93 36.47
C SER A 54 7.53 24.81 34.97
N ASN A 55 8.28 25.79 34.48
CA ASN A 55 8.89 25.86 33.16
C ASN A 55 9.63 24.56 32.77
N SER A 56 9.26 23.91 31.64
CA SER A 56 10.21 23.08 30.85
C SER A 56 9.72 22.55 29.48
N SER A 57 8.51 22.82 29.00
CA SER A 57 7.93 22.05 27.87
C SER A 57 8.08 22.62 26.46
N SER A 58 8.87 23.68 26.22
CA SER A 58 9.10 24.19 24.85
C SER A 58 10.01 23.29 23.99
N ARG A 59 10.62 22.24 24.57
CA ARG A 59 11.66 21.43 23.92
C ARG A 59 11.17 20.15 23.22
N SER A 60 9.86 19.86 23.24
CA SER A 60 9.29 18.66 22.57
C SER A 60 8.62 18.94 21.21
N ARG A 61 8.45 20.19 20.79
CA ARG A 61 7.74 20.51 19.53
C ARG A 61 8.56 20.31 18.26
N THR A 62 9.89 20.21 18.34
CA THR A 62 10.76 20.20 17.15
C THR A 62 11.05 18.81 16.57
N SER A 63 10.72 17.72 17.26
CA SER A 63 11.03 16.36 16.76
C SER A 63 10.08 15.86 15.66
N ASN A 64 8.91 16.47 15.51
CA ASN A 64 7.80 15.88 14.73
C ASN A 64 7.71 16.38 13.30
N PHE A 65 8.43 17.45 12.94
CA PHE A 65 8.33 18.08 11.62
C PHE A 65 9.44 17.63 10.69
N VAL A 66 9.13 17.60 9.38
CA VAL A 66 10.06 17.22 8.32
C VAL A 66 11.08 18.34 8.11
N THR A 67 12.36 17.98 8.06
CA THR A 67 13.48 18.92 8.00
C THR A 67 14.37 18.64 6.78
N ASP A 68 15.28 19.57 6.47
CA ASP A 68 16.27 19.36 5.39
C ASP A 68 17.22 18.19 5.68
N ALA A 69 17.38 17.79 6.95
CA ALA A 69 18.11 16.57 7.30
C ALA A 69 17.37 15.30 6.84
N ASP A 70 16.04 15.31 6.85
CA ASP A 70 15.23 14.20 6.32
C ASP A 70 15.36 14.13 4.78
N LEU A 71 15.41 15.28 4.10
CA LEU A 71 15.71 15.35 2.66
C LEU A 71 17.10 14.79 2.34
N LYS A 72 18.12 15.20 3.10
CA LYS A 72 19.49 14.66 2.93
C LYS A 72 19.52 13.14 3.09
N PHE A 73 18.89 12.62 4.15
CA PHE A 73 18.75 11.17 4.35
C PHE A 73 18.05 10.50 3.16
N LEU A 74 16.97 11.10 2.65
CA LEU A 74 16.26 10.60 1.48
C LEU A 74 17.18 10.53 0.26
N MET A 75 17.92 11.59 -0.05
CA MET A 75 18.84 11.59 -1.19
C MET A 75 19.92 10.50 -1.05
N GLU A 76 20.52 10.37 0.13
CA GLU A 76 21.55 9.35 0.41
C GLU A 76 21.01 7.92 0.29
N ILE A 77 19.79 7.64 0.78
CA ILE A 77 19.21 6.29 0.70
C ILE A 77 18.75 5.93 -0.72
N LEU A 78 18.24 6.91 -1.47
CA LEU A 78 17.80 6.70 -2.86
C LEU A 78 18.98 6.56 -3.83
N ASP A 79 20.11 7.20 -3.52
CA ASP A 79 21.38 7.03 -4.24
C ASP A 79 22.15 5.78 -3.78
N GLU A 80 21.60 5.01 -2.85
CA GLU A 80 22.20 3.80 -2.30
C GLU A 80 23.56 4.03 -1.62
N LYS A 81 23.85 5.25 -1.16
CA LYS A 81 25.11 5.62 -0.48
C LYS A 81 25.23 5.07 0.95
N LEU A 82 24.12 4.62 1.52
CA LEU A 82 24.04 4.06 2.87
C LEU A 82 24.32 2.55 2.83
N ASP A 83 25.57 2.20 2.53
CA ASP A 83 26.02 0.88 2.04
C ASP A 83 26.22 -0.21 3.13
N SER A 84 25.48 -0.14 4.26
CA SER A 84 25.65 -1.10 5.37
C SER A 84 24.61 -2.22 5.41
N ASP A 85 23.53 -2.08 4.65
CA ASP A 85 22.34 -2.92 4.74
C ASP A 85 22.33 -4.00 3.64
N LYS A 86 22.04 -5.26 3.99
CA LYS A 86 21.88 -6.35 3.02
C LYS A 86 20.52 -6.26 2.34
N TRP A 87 20.48 -5.64 1.17
CA TRP A 87 19.28 -5.57 0.34
C TRP A 87 19.05 -6.87 -0.45
N GLU A 88 17.80 -7.34 -0.49
CA GLU A 88 17.36 -8.51 -1.23
C GLU A 88 16.31 -8.12 -2.27
N ASP A 89 16.47 -8.60 -3.51
CA ASP A 89 15.47 -8.37 -4.57
C ASP A 89 14.13 -9.06 -4.26
N VAL A 90 13.05 -8.29 -4.33
CA VAL A 90 11.70 -8.77 -4.08
C VAL A 90 10.94 -9.04 -5.37
N LEU A 91 11.07 -8.15 -6.36
CA LEU A 91 10.35 -8.21 -7.63
C LEU A 91 11.05 -7.33 -8.67
N ASP A 92 11.15 -7.81 -9.90
CA ASP A 92 11.42 -7.03 -11.11
C ASP A 92 10.40 -7.47 -12.17
N LYS A 93 9.56 -6.53 -12.62
CA LYS A 93 8.50 -6.77 -13.61
C LYS A 93 8.31 -5.55 -14.49
N ARG A 94 7.88 -5.80 -15.73
CA ARG A 94 7.61 -4.75 -16.73
C ARG A 94 6.42 -5.11 -17.61
N ASN A 95 5.83 -4.09 -18.21
CA ASN A 95 4.88 -4.19 -19.31
C ASN A 95 5.23 -3.09 -20.34
N HIS A 96 4.39 -2.86 -21.36
CA HIS A 96 4.64 -1.83 -22.38
C HIS A 96 4.62 -0.38 -21.85
N HIS A 97 4.05 -0.16 -20.66
CA HIS A 97 3.75 1.15 -20.09
C HIS A 97 4.66 1.53 -18.92
N LEU A 98 5.17 0.54 -18.19
CA LEU A 98 5.99 0.76 -17.00
C LEU A 98 6.96 -0.39 -16.72
N CYS A 99 8.05 -0.06 -16.05
CA CYS A 99 8.99 -0.99 -15.42
C CYS A 99 8.97 -0.77 -13.90
N TYR A 100 8.97 -1.84 -13.11
CA TYR A 100 8.95 -1.77 -11.65
C TYR A 100 9.94 -2.78 -11.04
N SER A 101 10.90 -2.28 -10.28
CA SER A 101 11.81 -3.08 -9.47
C SER A 101 11.73 -2.68 -8.00
N VAL A 102 11.88 -3.64 -7.10
CA VAL A 102 11.87 -3.40 -5.66
C VAL A 102 12.77 -4.38 -4.93
N LYS A 103 13.55 -3.85 -3.99
CA LYS A 103 14.36 -4.59 -3.03
C LYS A 103 13.92 -4.28 -1.61
N CYS A 104 14.18 -5.19 -0.68
CA CYS A 104 13.90 -5.01 0.73
C CYS A 104 15.11 -5.34 1.60
N CYS A 105 15.23 -4.67 2.74
CA CYS A 105 16.21 -4.97 3.76
C CYS A 105 15.50 -5.18 5.10
N LYS A 106 15.93 -6.20 5.85
CA LYS A 106 15.51 -6.44 7.22
C LYS A 106 16.56 -5.83 8.18
N PRO A 107 16.28 -4.68 8.81
CA PRO A 107 17.22 -4.12 9.78
C PRO A 107 17.33 -5.02 11.03
N LYS A 108 18.41 -4.85 11.81
CA LYS A 108 18.58 -5.56 13.09
C LYS A 108 17.40 -5.31 14.03
N ASN A 109 16.96 -4.06 14.09
CA ASN A 109 15.82 -3.60 14.87
C ASN A 109 14.88 -2.81 13.95
N GLY A 110 13.57 -3.05 14.08
CA GLY A 110 12.54 -2.30 13.39
C GLY A 110 11.94 -3.00 12.16
N PRO A 111 11.01 -2.33 11.47
CA PRO A 111 10.28 -2.89 10.34
C PRO A 111 11.14 -2.98 9.07
N LEU A 112 10.67 -3.75 8.09
CA LEU A 112 11.31 -3.89 6.78
C LEU A 112 11.43 -2.53 6.09
N LYS A 113 12.60 -2.30 5.50
CA LYS A 113 12.83 -1.22 4.55
C LYS A 113 12.57 -1.72 3.14
N TYR A 114 11.97 -0.89 2.31
CA TYR A 114 11.81 -1.11 0.88
C TYR A 114 12.44 0.03 0.10
N LEU A 115 13.13 -0.32 -0.98
CA LEU A 115 13.56 0.63 -2.01
C LEU A 115 12.99 0.15 -3.33
N SER A 116 12.19 0.99 -3.98
CA SER A 116 11.57 0.65 -5.26
C SER A 116 11.84 1.71 -6.31
N LYS A 117 11.97 1.28 -7.56
CA LYS A 117 12.13 2.13 -8.72
C LYS A 117 11.03 1.79 -9.72
N THR A 118 10.30 2.82 -10.17
CA THR A 118 9.29 2.69 -11.22
C THR A 118 9.61 3.66 -12.33
N VAL A 119 9.59 3.19 -13.57
CA VAL A 119 9.70 4.04 -14.76
C VAL A 119 8.37 4.00 -15.49
N PHE A 120 7.76 5.15 -15.75
CA PHE A 120 6.51 5.29 -16.50
C PHE A 120 6.80 5.91 -17.87
N ASN A 121 6.41 5.20 -18.93
CA ASN A 121 6.52 5.71 -20.28
C ASN A 121 5.38 6.69 -20.57
N ASP A 122 5.71 7.72 -21.34
CA ASP A 122 4.79 8.74 -21.85
C ASP A 122 4.07 9.55 -20.77
N ILE A 123 4.75 9.77 -19.64
CA ILE A 123 4.27 10.60 -18.52
C ILE A 123 5.41 11.53 -18.11
N SER A 124 5.12 12.83 -17.93
CA SER A 124 6.07 13.79 -17.39
C SER A 124 6.20 13.69 -15.86
N SER A 125 7.35 14.09 -15.36
CA SER A 125 7.68 14.24 -13.95
C SER A 125 6.68 15.13 -13.19
N GLU A 126 6.27 16.26 -13.77
CA GLU A 126 5.26 17.15 -13.20
C GLU A 126 3.89 16.48 -13.05
N MET A 127 3.45 15.74 -14.07
CA MET A 127 2.19 15.00 -14.04
C MET A 127 2.23 13.93 -12.94
N LEU A 128 3.35 13.21 -12.84
CA LEU A 128 3.54 12.20 -11.80
C LEU A 128 3.55 12.82 -10.40
N ARG A 129 4.22 13.96 -10.21
CA ARG A 129 4.22 14.73 -8.96
C ARG A 129 2.79 15.10 -8.56
N ASN A 130 2.03 15.70 -9.47
CA ASN A 130 0.64 16.11 -9.21
C ASN A 130 -0.23 14.90 -8.82
N PHE A 131 -0.11 13.79 -9.54
CA PHE A 131 -0.82 12.55 -9.22
C PHE A 131 -0.48 12.00 -7.81
N TYR A 132 0.76 12.12 -7.35
CA TYR A 132 1.17 11.68 -6.01
C TYR A 132 0.69 12.62 -4.89
N MET A 133 0.50 13.91 -5.18
CA MET A 133 0.02 14.91 -4.20
C MET A 133 -1.51 14.99 -4.12
N ASP A 134 -2.22 14.51 -5.14
CA ASP A 134 -3.68 14.56 -5.19
C ASP A 134 -4.35 13.47 -4.31
N ASN A 135 -4.52 13.78 -3.03
CA ASN A 135 -5.18 12.89 -2.08
C ASN A 135 -6.69 12.69 -2.38
N ASP A 136 -7.34 13.66 -3.01
CA ASP A 136 -8.76 13.58 -3.38
C ASP A 136 -8.95 12.57 -4.51
N TYR A 137 -8.10 12.64 -5.55
CA TYR A 137 -8.07 11.64 -6.60
C TYR A 137 -7.64 10.28 -6.06
N ARG A 138 -6.66 10.24 -5.15
CA ARG A 138 -6.22 8.99 -4.53
C ARG A 138 -7.35 8.23 -3.87
N LYS A 139 -8.28 8.93 -3.20
CA LYS A 139 -9.48 8.33 -2.57
C LYS A 139 -10.42 7.68 -3.59
N GLN A 140 -10.44 8.17 -4.83
CA GLN A 140 -11.31 7.61 -5.89
C GLN A 140 -10.79 6.27 -6.42
N TRP A 141 -9.48 6.14 -6.63
CA TRP A 141 -8.92 4.94 -7.26
C TRP A 141 -8.36 3.93 -6.26
N ASP A 142 -7.82 4.35 -5.11
CA ASP A 142 -7.22 3.46 -4.12
C ASP A 142 -8.24 2.99 -3.07
N LYS A 143 -8.66 1.74 -3.21
CA LYS A 143 -9.65 1.10 -2.33
C LYS A 143 -9.14 0.88 -0.91
N THR A 144 -7.84 1.03 -0.66
CA THR A 144 -7.29 0.92 0.70
C THR A 144 -7.45 2.23 1.47
N LEU A 145 -7.55 3.38 0.79
CA LEU A 145 -7.75 4.69 1.40
C LEU A 145 -9.24 4.89 1.69
N VAL A 146 -9.61 5.00 2.96
CA VAL A 146 -11.01 5.20 3.39
C VAL A 146 -11.30 6.68 3.57
N GLU A 147 -10.42 7.36 4.30
CA GLU A 147 -10.54 8.77 4.66
C GLU A 147 -9.15 9.41 4.59
N HIS A 148 -9.11 10.67 4.18
CA HIS A 148 -7.96 11.55 4.22
C HIS A 148 -8.45 12.95 4.56
N ASN A 149 -7.80 13.62 5.50
CA ASN A 149 -8.08 15.00 5.86
C ASN A 149 -6.75 15.73 6.08
N GLN A 150 -6.57 16.89 5.45
CA GLN A 150 -5.47 17.80 5.75
C GLN A 150 -5.78 18.51 7.08
N LEU A 151 -4.89 18.38 8.07
CA LEU A 151 -5.08 18.89 9.42
C LEU A 151 -4.42 20.25 9.65
N GLN A 152 -3.25 20.46 9.05
CA GLN A 152 -2.46 21.68 9.19
C GLN A 152 -1.66 21.92 7.91
N VAL A 153 -1.52 23.20 7.57
CA VAL A 153 -0.65 23.69 6.51
C VAL A 153 0.20 24.80 7.10
N ASP A 154 1.51 24.57 7.21
CA ASP A 154 2.46 25.59 7.64
C ASP A 154 3.09 26.25 6.42
N LYS A 155 2.69 27.50 6.17
CA LYS A 155 3.18 28.28 5.04
C LYS A 155 4.63 28.77 5.20
N SER A 156 5.15 28.76 6.42
CA SER A 156 6.47 29.31 6.72
C SER A 156 7.60 28.34 6.37
N ASP A 157 7.37 27.04 6.54
CA ASP A 157 8.36 26.00 6.25
C ASP A 157 7.93 25.04 5.12
N GLY A 158 6.68 25.12 4.65
CA GLY A 158 6.10 24.24 3.63
C GLY A 158 5.70 22.86 4.16
N THR A 159 5.65 22.66 5.47
CA THR A 159 5.23 21.40 6.07
C THR A 159 3.72 21.31 6.12
N GLU A 160 3.19 20.17 5.68
CA GLU A 160 1.78 19.83 5.78
C GLU A 160 1.59 18.66 6.74
N VAL A 161 0.44 18.61 7.41
CA VAL A 161 0.07 17.50 8.28
C VAL A 161 -1.29 16.98 7.87
N GLY A 162 -1.44 15.66 7.79
CA GLY A 162 -2.69 15.02 7.38
C GLY A 162 -2.97 13.75 8.17
N HIS A 163 -4.26 13.45 8.27
CA HIS A 163 -4.79 12.28 8.93
C HIS A 163 -5.45 11.36 7.90
N THR A 164 -4.96 10.12 7.83
CA THR A 164 -5.34 9.13 6.83
C THR A 164 -5.77 7.83 7.50
N ILE A 165 -6.90 7.28 7.08
CA ILE A 165 -7.36 5.95 7.49
C ILE A 165 -7.23 4.99 6.31
N LYS A 166 -6.44 3.94 6.49
CA LYS A 166 -6.34 2.84 5.51
C LYS A 166 -6.97 1.55 6.02
N LYS A 167 -7.70 0.86 5.16
CA LYS A 167 -8.32 -0.42 5.45
C LYS A 167 -7.78 -1.52 4.54
N PHE A 168 -7.09 -2.47 5.15
CA PHE A 168 -6.61 -3.67 4.48
C PHE A 168 -7.54 -4.85 4.77
N PRO A 169 -7.67 -5.83 3.86
CA PRO A 169 -8.45 -7.03 4.10
C PRO A 169 -8.02 -7.75 5.38
N LEU A 170 -8.99 -8.24 6.17
CA LEU A 170 -8.78 -9.03 7.39
C LEU A 170 -8.06 -8.32 8.56
N LEU A 171 -7.82 -7.02 8.43
CA LEU A 171 -7.07 -6.22 9.38
C LEU A 171 -7.94 -5.08 9.94
N LYS A 172 -7.76 -4.74 11.22
CA LYS A 172 -8.30 -3.50 11.78
C LYS A 172 -7.77 -2.31 10.95
N PRO A 173 -8.56 -1.26 10.67
CA PRO A 173 -8.06 -0.11 9.94
C PRO A 173 -6.84 0.51 10.63
N ARG A 174 -5.86 0.93 9.83
CA ARG A 174 -4.66 1.63 10.29
C ARG A 174 -4.91 3.13 10.19
N GLU A 175 -4.57 3.83 11.25
CA GLU A 175 -4.62 5.29 11.35
C GLU A 175 -3.21 5.86 11.20
N TYR A 176 -3.05 6.80 10.28
CA TYR A 176 -1.80 7.50 10.01
C TYR A 176 -2.02 8.99 10.28
N VAL A 177 -1.12 9.59 11.04
CA VAL A 177 -1.00 11.04 11.18
C VAL A 177 0.41 11.35 10.72
N LEU A 178 0.53 11.98 9.57
CA LEU A 178 1.81 12.15 8.87
C LEU A 178 2.06 13.63 8.63
N ALA A 179 3.31 14.06 8.85
CA ALA A 179 3.83 15.32 8.35
C ALA A 179 4.59 15.05 7.05
N TRP A 180 4.44 15.92 6.06
CA TRP A 180 5.21 15.84 4.81
C TRP A 180 5.67 17.20 4.32
N LYS A 181 6.68 17.18 3.47
CA LYS A 181 7.23 18.36 2.80
C LYS A 181 7.68 17.99 1.39
N LEU A 182 7.58 18.95 0.47
CA LEU A 182 7.92 18.83 -0.94
C LEU A 182 9.07 19.79 -1.28
N TRP A 183 10.02 19.32 -2.08
CA TRP A 183 11.12 20.11 -2.61
C TRP A 183 11.28 19.95 -4.11
N GLU A 184 11.81 20.97 -4.75
CA GLU A 184 12.19 21.01 -6.17
C GLU A 184 13.68 21.32 -6.30
N GLY A 185 14.39 20.42 -6.97
CA GLY A 185 15.79 20.57 -7.34
C GLY A 185 15.97 21.49 -8.55
N SER A 186 17.20 21.91 -8.78
CA SER A 186 17.56 22.78 -9.91
C SER A 186 17.43 22.12 -11.29
N ASP A 187 17.35 20.79 -11.34
CA ASP A 187 17.22 19.95 -12.54
C ASP A 187 15.79 19.44 -12.78
N GLU A 188 14.78 20.14 -12.24
CA GLU A 188 13.36 19.74 -12.27
C GLU A 188 13.09 18.38 -11.58
N THR A 189 14.00 17.94 -10.71
CA THR A 189 13.79 16.78 -9.85
C THR A 189 12.91 17.16 -8.66
N PHE A 190 11.86 16.39 -8.39
CA PHE A 190 10.99 16.59 -7.23
C PHE A 190 11.30 15.59 -6.12
N TYR A 191 11.27 16.05 -4.87
CA TYR A 191 11.45 15.23 -3.68
C TYR A 191 10.28 15.42 -2.73
N CYS A 192 9.78 14.33 -2.13
CA CYS A 192 8.86 14.42 -1.01
C CYS A 192 9.30 13.48 0.08
N PHE A 193 9.20 13.93 1.33
CA PHE A 193 9.43 13.10 2.49
C PHE A 193 8.26 13.23 3.46
N MET A 194 7.84 12.09 4.00
CA MET A 194 6.70 11.96 4.90
C MET A 194 7.12 11.13 6.11
N LYS A 195 6.76 11.59 7.32
CA LYS A 195 7.01 10.83 8.56
C LYS A 195 5.86 10.89 9.54
N GLU A 196 5.80 9.92 10.45
CA GLU A 196 4.83 9.93 11.55
C GLU A 196 4.93 11.20 12.39
N CYS A 197 3.78 11.70 12.86
CA CYS A 197 3.71 12.74 13.86
C CYS A 197 2.44 12.57 14.73
N GLU A 198 2.33 13.39 15.79
CA GLU A 198 1.13 13.48 16.60
C GLU A 198 0.50 14.86 16.41
N HIS A 199 -0.83 14.93 16.35
CA HIS A 199 -1.56 16.18 16.13
C HIS A 199 -2.81 16.27 17.03
N PRO A 200 -3.08 17.42 17.69
CA PRO A 200 -4.21 17.56 18.62
C PRO A 200 -5.58 17.27 18.00
N LEU A 201 -5.77 17.57 16.72
CA LEU A 201 -7.02 17.30 15.98
C LEU A 201 -7.21 15.83 15.58
N ALA A 202 -6.21 14.97 15.80
CA ALA A 202 -6.30 13.53 15.54
C ALA A 202 -5.90 12.73 16.80
N PRO A 203 -6.71 12.78 17.88
CA PRO A 203 -6.48 11.95 19.05
C PRO A 203 -6.70 10.48 18.73
N ARG A 204 -5.94 9.59 19.40
CA ARG A 204 -5.98 8.14 19.15
C ARG A 204 -7.38 7.56 19.38
N GLN A 205 -7.87 6.79 18.40
CA GLN A 205 -9.21 6.19 18.46
C GLN A 205 -9.13 4.67 18.59
N ARG A 206 -9.83 4.08 19.58
CA ARG A 206 -9.82 2.62 19.84
C ARG A 206 -10.25 1.75 18.66
N LYS A 207 -11.03 2.30 17.72
CA LYS A 207 -11.49 1.59 16.51
C LYS A 207 -10.39 1.39 15.46
N TYR A 208 -9.28 2.14 15.56
CA TYR A 208 -8.16 2.08 14.63
C TYR A 208 -6.88 1.63 15.34
N VAL A 209 -5.92 1.14 14.57
CA VAL A 209 -4.55 0.89 15.04
C VAL A 209 -3.69 2.04 14.53
N ARG A 210 -3.23 2.92 15.43
CA ARG A 210 -2.29 4.01 15.10
C ARG A 210 -0.96 3.40 14.65
N VAL A 211 -0.47 3.81 13.49
CA VAL A 211 0.88 3.47 13.02
C VAL A 211 1.86 4.38 13.72
N GLU A 212 2.72 3.80 14.57
CA GLU A 212 3.66 4.55 15.41
C GLU A 212 4.99 4.84 14.71
N PHE A 213 5.30 4.12 13.63
CA PHE A 213 6.51 4.34 12.84
C PHE A 213 6.14 4.30 11.36
N PHE A 214 6.40 5.38 10.65
CA PHE A 214 6.18 5.52 9.23
C PHE A 214 7.18 6.50 8.65
N ARG A 215 8.13 6.04 7.84
CA ARG A 215 9.03 6.91 7.09
C ARG A 215 8.99 6.51 5.63
N SER A 216 8.62 7.46 4.79
CA SER A 216 8.56 7.22 3.36
C SER A 216 8.87 8.50 2.60
N GLY A 217 9.63 8.37 1.52
CA GLY A 217 9.90 9.49 0.65
C GLY A 217 10.24 9.01 -0.75
N TRP A 218 10.15 9.92 -1.70
CA TRP A 218 10.37 9.63 -3.11
C TRP A 218 11.14 10.75 -3.81
N ARG A 219 11.81 10.37 -4.90
CA ARG A 219 12.41 11.26 -5.90
C ARG A 219 11.74 10.99 -7.24
N ILE A 220 11.24 12.03 -7.91
CA ILE A 220 10.69 11.99 -9.27
C ILE A 220 11.58 12.82 -10.18
N ARG A 221 11.96 12.28 -11.34
CA ARG A 221 12.73 13.01 -12.37
C ARG A 221 12.40 12.46 -13.76
N GLU A 222 12.71 13.25 -14.78
CA GLU A 222 12.73 12.74 -16.16
C GLU A 222 13.86 11.73 -16.37
N VAL A 223 13.65 10.77 -17.27
CA VAL A 223 14.69 9.82 -17.70
C VAL A 223 15.42 10.41 -18.91
N PRO A 224 16.72 10.75 -18.79
CA PRO A 224 17.46 11.40 -19.87
C PRO A 224 17.40 10.60 -21.19
N GLY A 225 17.03 11.27 -22.28
CA GLY A 225 16.98 10.68 -23.62
C GLY A 225 15.77 9.79 -23.92
N SER A 226 14.74 9.79 -23.07
CA SER A 226 13.50 9.06 -23.30
C SER A 226 12.28 9.86 -22.91
N ASN A 227 11.11 9.58 -23.51
CA ASN A 227 9.83 10.14 -23.09
C ASN A 227 9.28 9.35 -21.89
N ALA A 228 9.96 9.40 -20.75
CA ALA A 228 9.59 8.66 -19.56
C ALA A 228 10.06 9.38 -18.30
N CYS A 229 9.31 9.21 -17.22
CA CYS A 229 9.72 9.67 -15.89
C CYS A 229 9.99 8.48 -14.95
N GLU A 230 10.89 8.70 -14.01
CA GLU A 230 11.28 7.73 -13.00
C GLU A 230 10.87 8.24 -11.62
N ILE A 231 10.26 7.35 -10.82
CA ILE A 231 10.10 7.53 -9.38
C ILE A 231 10.90 6.47 -8.62
N THR A 232 11.80 6.93 -7.75
CA THR A 232 12.48 6.06 -6.78
C THR A 232 11.95 6.37 -5.39
N MET A 233 11.54 5.35 -4.64
CA MET A 233 10.85 5.49 -3.36
C MET A 233 11.50 4.64 -2.28
N PHE A 234 11.74 5.28 -1.13
CA PHE A 234 12.06 4.63 0.13
C PHE A 234 10.79 4.50 0.98
N HIS A 235 10.60 3.35 1.61
CA HIS A 235 9.46 3.12 2.48
C HIS A 235 9.81 2.19 3.64
N GLN A 236 9.42 2.59 4.85
CA GLN A 236 9.60 1.83 6.07
C GLN A 236 8.44 2.13 7.03
N GLU A 237 7.62 1.13 7.34
CA GLU A 237 6.47 1.29 8.26
C GLU A 237 6.33 0.11 9.20
N ASP A 238 5.91 0.37 10.44
CA ASP A 238 5.42 -0.68 11.34
C ASP A 238 3.89 -0.71 11.34
N ALA A 239 3.33 -1.51 10.43
CA ALA A 239 1.88 -1.72 10.34
C ALA A 239 1.33 -2.70 11.40
N GLY A 240 2.15 -3.13 12.38
CA GLY A 240 1.79 -4.13 13.40
C GLY A 240 1.58 -5.52 12.81
N LEU A 241 2.29 -5.85 11.73
CA LEU A 241 2.24 -7.15 11.06
C LEU A 241 3.54 -7.91 11.31
N ASN A 242 3.44 -9.24 11.42
CA ASN A 242 4.63 -10.08 11.41
C ASN A 242 5.42 -9.86 10.10
N THR A 243 6.73 -9.66 10.22
CA THR A 243 7.64 -9.33 9.13
C THR A 243 7.51 -10.24 7.91
N GLU A 244 7.44 -11.55 8.13
CA GLU A 244 7.36 -12.54 7.05
C GLU A 244 6.01 -12.47 6.34
N MET A 245 4.93 -12.23 7.10
CA MET A 245 3.60 -12.03 6.54
C MET A 245 3.49 -10.72 5.75
N ALA A 246 4.11 -9.65 6.24
CA ALA A 246 4.19 -8.38 5.54
C ALA A 246 4.94 -8.52 4.22
N LYS A 247 6.12 -9.15 4.22
CA LYS A 247 6.93 -9.44 3.02
C LYS A 247 6.15 -10.29 2.01
N LEU A 248 5.48 -11.35 2.48
CA LEU A 248 4.68 -12.22 1.62
C LEU A 248 3.48 -11.50 1.00
N ALA A 249 2.74 -10.73 1.79
CA ALA A 249 1.59 -9.95 1.32
C ALA A 249 2.03 -8.91 0.28
N PHE A 250 3.13 -8.20 0.56
CA PHE A 250 3.74 -7.23 -0.35
C PHE A 250 4.13 -7.89 -1.68
N ARG A 251 4.95 -8.94 -1.66
CA ARG A 251 5.42 -9.64 -2.87
C ARG A 251 4.27 -10.15 -3.75
N LYS A 252 3.16 -10.60 -3.14
CA LYS A 252 1.99 -11.10 -3.87
C LYS A 252 1.10 -9.99 -4.45
N GLY A 253 1.01 -8.85 -3.79
CA GLY A 253 0.06 -7.78 -4.13
C GLY A 253 0.66 -6.63 -4.94
N ILE A 254 1.95 -6.35 -4.77
CA ILE A 254 2.54 -5.07 -5.21
C ILE A 254 2.46 -4.85 -6.72
N TRP A 255 2.73 -5.88 -7.54
CA TRP A 255 2.64 -5.74 -9.00
C TRP A 255 1.24 -5.35 -9.47
N ASN A 256 0.21 -6.02 -8.96
CA ASN A 256 -1.18 -5.70 -9.32
C ASN A 256 -1.57 -4.29 -8.84
N TYR A 257 -1.05 -3.87 -7.69
CA TYR A 257 -1.25 -2.52 -7.18
C TYR A 257 -0.58 -1.46 -8.07
N VAL A 258 0.68 -1.68 -8.50
CA VAL A 258 1.41 -0.78 -9.41
C VAL A 258 0.72 -0.70 -10.78
N CYS A 259 0.28 -1.82 -11.35
CA CYS A 259 -0.50 -1.77 -12.60
C CYS A 259 -1.81 -0.99 -12.45
N LYS A 260 -2.49 -1.12 -11.30
CA LYS A 260 -3.70 -0.33 -11.01
C LYS A 260 -3.39 1.16 -10.87
N MET A 261 -2.25 1.49 -10.26
CA MET A 261 -1.76 2.85 -10.11
C MET A 261 -1.44 3.49 -11.47
N ASP A 262 -0.77 2.77 -12.37
CA ASP A 262 -0.53 3.21 -13.75
C ASP A 262 -1.83 3.50 -14.50
N ASN A 263 -2.82 2.61 -14.40
CA ASN A 263 -4.14 2.86 -14.99
C ASN A 263 -4.83 4.11 -14.42
N ALA A 264 -4.64 4.41 -13.13
CA ALA A 264 -5.16 5.62 -12.51
C ALA A 264 -4.40 6.86 -12.99
N LEU A 265 -3.07 6.80 -13.05
CA LEU A 265 -2.20 7.87 -13.56
C LEU A 265 -2.55 8.23 -15.01
N ARG A 266 -2.75 7.25 -15.88
CA ARG A 266 -3.14 7.47 -17.29
C ARG A 266 -4.53 8.06 -17.45
N ARG A 267 -5.44 7.82 -16.50
CA ARG A 267 -6.75 8.51 -16.48
C ARG A 267 -6.63 9.91 -15.92
N TYR A 268 -5.81 10.08 -14.89
CA TYR A 268 -5.50 11.37 -14.29
C TYR A 268 -4.96 12.34 -15.33
N SER A 269 -3.99 11.91 -16.15
CA SER A 269 -3.38 12.74 -17.20
C SER A 269 -4.35 13.22 -18.28
N VAL A 270 -5.51 12.57 -18.44
CA VAL A 270 -6.56 12.99 -19.39
C VAL A 270 -7.53 13.98 -18.73
N ILE A 271 -7.81 13.83 -17.43
CA ILE A 271 -8.84 14.60 -16.70
C ILE A 271 -8.25 15.84 -16.01
N SER A 272 -6.97 15.81 -15.65
CA SER A 272 -6.31 16.77 -14.75
C SER A 272 -6.28 18.21 -15.24
N TYR A 273 -6.72 18.49 -16.48
CA TYR A 273 -6.93 19.86 -16.95
C TYR A 273 -7.92 20.69 -16.09
N HIS A 274 -8.70 20.07 -15.18
CA HIS A 274 -9.77 20.76 -14.45
C HIS A 274 -9.81 20.63 -12.91
N LEU A 275 -8.95 19.84 -12.24
CA LEU A 275 -9.09 19.59 -10.79
C LEU A 275 -7.75 19.66 -10.06
N LEU A 276 -7.52 20.72 -9.29
CA LEU A 276 -6.22 21.02 -8.70
C LEU A 276 -6.24 21.45 -7.22
N SER A 277 -7.36 21.51 -6.51
CA SER A 277 -7.38 22.22 -5.21
C SER A 277 -6.36 21.69 -4.18
N SER A 278 -6.23 20.37 -4.03
CA SER A 278 -5.24 19.77 -3.11
C SER A 278 -3.82 19.91 -3.64
N VAL A 279 -3.62 19.64 -4.93
CA VAL A 279 -2.32 19.74 -5.63
C VAL A 279 -1.76 21.17 -5.57
N SER A 280 -2.61 22.17 -5.81
CA SER A 280 -2.24 23.60 -5.78
C SER A 280 -1.61 23.97 -4.44
N THR A 281 -2.18 23.49 -3.32
CA THR A 281 -1.63 23.80 -2.00
C THR A 281 -0.21 23.26 -1.84
N SER A 282 0.04 21.99 -2.17
CA SER A 282 1.38 21.40 -2.03
C SER A 282 2.39 21.98 -3.01
N VAL A 283 1.97 22.33 -4.23
CA VAL A 283 2.83 22.96 -5.24
C VAL A 283 3.20 24.38 -4.82
N ASP A 284 2.26 25.17 -4.29
CA ASP A 284 2.49 26.53 -3.82
C ASP A 284 3.43 26.59 -2.60
N LEU A 285 3.50 25.51 -1.81
CA LEU A 285 4.35 25.39 -0.62
C LEU A 285 5.72 24.75 -0.91
N MET A 286 5.93 24.28 -2.15
CA MET A 286 7.13 23.56 -2.54
C MET A 286 8.38 24.41 -2.32
N GLN A 287 9.33 23.85 -1.57
CA GLN A 287 10.59 24.54 -1.28
C GLN A 287 11.63 24.22 -2.34
N LYS A 288 12.65 25.08 -2.50
CA LYS A 288 13.83 24.71 -3.28
C LYS A 288 14.74 23.78 -2.47
N VAL A 289 15.38 22.83 -3.13
CA VAL A 289 16.43 22.02 -2.48
C VAL A 289 17.55 22.96 -2.01
N PRO A 290 18.01 22.85 -0.76
CA PRO A 290 19.14 23.66 -0.28
C PRO A 290 20.39 23.45 -1.13
N ALA A 291 21.10 24.53 -1.47
CA ALA A 291 22.25 24.50 -2.38
C ALA A 291 23.37 23.52 -1.96
N CYS A 292 23.50 23.23 -0.66
CA CYS A 292 24.48 22.25 -0.16
C CYS A 292 24.15 20.80 -0.54
N LEU A 293 22.89 20.50 -0.87
CA LEU A 293 22.41 19.18 -1.28
C LEU A 293 22.37 19.05 -2.81
N ASP A 294 22.11 20.13 -3.55
CA ASP A 294 22.07 20.11 -5.02
C ASP A 294 23.38 19.63 -5.66
N LEU A 295 24.53 19.99 -5.09
CA LEU A 295 25.86 19.55 -5.56
C LEU A 295 26.03 18.01 -5.50
N ILE A 296 25.22 17.33 -4.69
CA ILE A 296 25.25 15.87 -4.54
C ILE A 296 24.52 15.20 -5.70
N SER A 297 23.48 15.86 -6.25
CA SER A 297 22.64 15.32 -7.33
C SER A 297 23.33 15.36 -8.69
N SER A 298 24.07 16.45 -8.98
CA SER A 298 24.68 16.68 -10.30
C SER A 298 25.86 15.75 -10.65
N ASN A 299 26.49 15.12 -9.66
CA ASN A 299 27.68 14.29 -9.88
C ASN A 299 27.38 12.82 -10.26
N ILE A 300 26.11 12.43 -10.39
CA ILE A 300 25.73 11.05 -10.72
C ILE A 300 25.25 10.98 -12.17
N SER A 301 26.20 10.69 -13.07
CA SER A 301 25.93 10.34 -14.47
C SER A 301 25.00 9.11 -14.55
N PRO A 302 24.03 9.07 -15.48
CA PRO A 302 23.09 7.95 -15.59
C PRO A 302 23.80 6.72 -16.19
N ALA A 303 24.47 5.95 -15.34
CA ALA A 303 24.84 4.59 -15.68
C ALA A 303 23.55 3.74 -15.71
N ASN A 304 23.21 3.23 -16.89
CA ASN A 304 22.07 2.36 -17.22
C ASN A 304 20.73 3.09 -17.44
N ALA A 305 20.68 3.99 -18.43
CA ALA A 305 19.44 4.19 -19.19
C ALA A 305 19.14 2.87 -19.93
N THR A 306 18.23 2.08 -19.39
CA THR A 306 17.71 0.88 -20.07
C THR A 306 16.89 1.37 -21.26
N VAL A 307 17.54 1.54 -22.41
CA VAL A 307 16.88 1.77 -23.69
C VAL A 307 15.89 0.63 -23.90
N PHE A 308 14.63 0.99 -24.14
CA PHE A 308 13.61 0.04 -24.61
C PHE A 308 14.06 -0.52 -25.96
N HIS A 309 14.84 -1.60 -25.94
CA HIS A 309 15.00 -2.43 -27.11
C HIS A 309 13.81 -3.38 -27.15
N ASP A 310 13.02 -3.23 -28.21
CA ASP A 310 11.84 -4.01 -28.51
C ASP A 310 12.24 -5.48 -28.76
N GLN A 311 12.33 -6.24 -27.67
CA GLN A 311 12.35 -7.71 -27.65
C GLN A 311 11.42 -8.18 -26.52
N VAL A 312 10.12 -7.93 -26.70
CA VAL A 312 9.10 -8.69 -25.99
C VAL A 312 9.10 -10.10 -26.58
N THR A 313 9.82 -11.02 -25.92
CA THR A 313 9.54 -12.44 -26.06
C THR A 313 8.13 -12.67 -25.53
N ASP A 314 7.21 -13.00 -26.44
CA ASP A 314 5.84 -13.42 -26.16
C ASP A 314 5.83 -14.72 -25.35
N GLU A 315 6.01 -14.62 -24.03
CA GLU A 315 5.57 -15.64 -23.08
C GLU A 315 4.13 -15.34 -22.63
N SER A 316 3.22 -15.22 -23.59
CA SER A 316 1.77 -15.23 -23.34
C SER A 316 1.03 -16.32 -24.13
N GLN A 317 1.67 -17.47 -24.32
CA GLN A 317 0.99 -18.71 -24.72
C GLN A 317 1.11 -19.82 -23.67
N ILE A 318 0.51 -19.63 -22.49
CA ILE A 318 -0.08 -20.79 -21.81
C ILE A 318 -1.41 -21.08 -22.50
N ARG A 319 -1.31 -21.78 -23.65
CA ARG A 319 -2.41 -22.57 -24.20
C ARG A 319 -2.71 -23.70 -23.22
N MET A 320 -3.47 -23.43 -22.15
CA MET A 320 -4.25 -24.50 -21.55
C MET A 320 -5.53 -24.66 -22.36
N ILE A 321 -5.38 -25.51 -23.38
CA ILE A 321 -6.44 -26.21 -24.08
C ILE A 321 -7.47 -26.64 -23.04
N LEU A 322 -8.69 -26.08 -23.12
CA LEU A 322 -9.85 -26.55 -22.36
C LEU A 322 -10.27 -27.90 -22.93
N ARG A 323 -9.46 -28.94 -22.68
CA ARG A 323 -9.77 -30.33 -23.01
C ARG A 323 -10.82 -30.79 -22.00
N ARG A 324 -12.08 -30.84 -22.46
CA ARG A 324 -13.19 -31.57 -21.83
C ARG A 324 -12.67 -32.88 -21.22
N PRO A 325 -12.73 -33.10 -19.91
CA PRO A 325 -12.51 -34.42 -19.35
C PRO A 325 -13.81 -35.21 -19.49
N SER A 326 -13.79 -36.21 -20.36
CA SER A 326 -14.83 -37.23 -20.45
C SER A 326 -14.84 -38.07 -19.17
N ARG A 327 -16.06 -38.30 -18.67
CA ARG A 327 -16.43 -39.24 -17.61
C ARG A 327 -15.64 -40.55 -17.67
N LYS A 328 -15.04 -40.98 -16.54
CA LYS A 328 -15.14 -42.34 -15.97
C LYS A 328 -14.25 -42.51 -14.72
N LEU A 329 -14.80 -43.22 -13.72
CA LEU A 329 -14.17 -43.91 -12.56
C LEU A 329 -13.80 -43.00 -11.37
N ILE A 330 -14.61 -42.85 -10.31
CA ILE A 330 -15.04 -43.77 -9.23
C ILE A 330 -13.88 -44.24 -8.33
N ALA A 331 -13.99 -43.88 -7.04
CA ALA A 331 -13.73 -44.68 -5.83
C ALA A 331 -12.86 -43.98 -4.77
N ASN A 332 -13.35 -44.06 -3.52
CA ASN A 332 -12.70 -43.81 -2.22
C ASN A 332 -12.67 -42.34 -1.77
N GLY A 333 -13.37 -41.91 -0.72
CA GLY A 333 -14.12 -42.62 0.30
C GLY A 333 -14.52 -41.60 1.38
N LEU A 334 -15.73 -41.75 1.89
CA LEU A 334 -16.25 -41.29 3.19
C LEU A 334 -15.24 -40.57 4.10
N LEU A 335 -15.54 -39.31 4.50
CA LEU A 335 -15.20 -38.70 5.81
C LEU A 335 -15.50 -37.18 5.88
N LEU A 336 -16.71 -36.71 5.56
CA LEU A 336 -17.08 -35.29 5.81
C LEU A 336 -18.57 -35.10 6.19
N LEU A 337 -19.08 -35.93 7.12
CA LEU A 337 -20.44 -35.80 7.67
C LEU A 337 -20.50 -35.58 9.20
N GLY A 338 -19.36 -35.25 9.86
CA GLY A 338 -19.32 -35.18 11.34
C GLY A 338 -18.73 -33.91 11.98
N GLY A 339 -18.29 -32.90 11.22
CA GLY A 339 -17.46 -31.80 11.78
C GLY A 339 -18.03 -30.38 11.73
N ALA A 340 -19.15 -30.15 11.03
CA ALA A 340 -19.59 -28.79 10.69
C ALA A 340 -20.66 -28.20 11.63
N THR A 341 -21.14 -28.95 12.62
CA THR A 341 -22.19 -28.50 13.56
C THR A 341 -21.68 -28.00 14.92
N ALA A 342 -20.36 -28.04 15.18
CA ALA A 342 -19.79 -27.68 16.49
C ALA A 342 -19.24 -26.24 16.62
N ILE A 343 -19.35 -25.38 15.60
CA ILE A 343 -18.74 -24.02 15.62
C ILE A 343 -19.74 -22.93 16.10
N CYS A 344 -20.98 -23.29 16.46
CA CYS A 344 -22.03 -22.32 16.80
C CYS A 344 -22.21 -21.98 18.29
N LEU A 345 -21.33 -22.34 19.23
CA LEU A 345 -21.60 -22.10 20.67
C LEU A 345 -20.51 -21.43 21.53
N SER A 346 -19.46 -20.83 20.96
CA SER A 346 -18.53 -20.01 21.75
C SER A 346 -18.83 -18.52 21.60
N ARG A 347 -19.75 -18.02 22.43
CA ARG A 347 -19.76 -16.61 22.85
C ARG A 347 -18.46 -16.34 23.61
N GLY A 348 -17.66 -15.37 23.14
CA GLY A 348 -16.46 -14.89 23.83
C GLY A 348 -15.13 -15.36 23.23
N HIS A 349 -14.39 -14.41 22.64
CA HIS A 349 -12.96 -14.49 22.28
C HIS A 349 -12.48 -15.63 21.35
N SER A 350 -12.71 -15.55 20.03
CA SER A 350 -12.14 -16.55 19.10
C SER A 350 -11.35 -15.95 17.92
N SER A 351 -10.28 -15.20 18.20
CA SER A 351 -9.18 -15.07 17.21
C SER A 351 -8.51 -16.42 16.93
N LEU A 352 -8.70 -17.41 17.81
CA LEU A 352 -8.10 -18.73 17.72
C LEU A 352 -8.62 -19.50 16.48
N GLY A 353 -9.93 -19.47 16.22
CA GLY A 353 -10.51 -20.20 15.08
C GLY A 353 -9.99 -19.69 13.72
N ALA A 354 -9.90 -18.36 13.56
CA ALA A 354 -9.31 -17.76 12.36
C ALA A 354 -7.81 -18.06 12.24
N LYS A 355 -7.06 -18.00 13.35
CA LYS A 355 -5.62 -18.35 13.37
C LYS A 355 -5.39 -19.82 12.98
N VAL A 356 -6.19 -20.74 13.52
CA VAL A 356 -6.11 -22.18 13.21
C VAL A 356 -6.48 -22.44 11.75
N ALA A 357 -7.54 -21.81 11.22
CA ALA A 357 -7.92 -21.94 9.81
C ALA A 357 -6.81 -21.42 8.88
N MET A 358 -6.19 -20.28 9.21
CA MET A 358 -5.07 -19.74 8.44
C MET A 358 -3.83 -20.64 8.52
N ALA A 359 -3.48 -21.17 9.69
CA ALA A 359 -2.37 -22.10 9.86
C ALA A 359 -2.58 -23.40 9.04
N TYR A 360 -3.83 -23.90 8.98
CA TYR A 360 -4.19 -25.08 8.17
C TYR A 360 -4.10 -24.79 6.67
N ILE A 361 -4.57 -23.62 6.20
CA ILE A 361 -4.44 -23.21 4.80
C ILE A 361 -2.96 -23.09 4.42
N ILE A 362 -2.14 -22.49 5.29
CA ILE A 362 -0.70 -22.36 5.07
C ILE A 362 -0.04 -23.74 4.96
N THR A 363 -0.26 -24.64 5.91
CA THR A 363 0.34 -25.99 5.86
C THR A 363 -0.10 -26.79 4.64
N LYS A 364 -1.36 -26.65 4.20
CA LYS A 364 -1.84 -27.32 3.00
C LYS A 364 -1.25 -26.73 1.71
N LEU A 365 -1.01 -25.42 1.66
CA LEU A 365 -0.34 -24.75 0.53
C LEU A 365 1.16 -25.05 0.50
N SER A 366 1.85 -25.06 1.65
CA SER A 366 3.27 -25.42 1.74
C SER A 366 3.51 -26.87 1.31
N LYS A 367 2.63 -27.82 1.67
CA LYS A 367 2.71 -29.21 1.19
C LYS A 367 2.48 -29.34 -0.31
N ARG A 368 1.67 -28.47 -0.94
CA ARG A 368 1.50 -28.46 -2.40
C ARG A 368 2.70 -27.85 -3.13
N GLY A 369 3.34 -26.83 -2.55
CA GLY A 369 4.60 -26.28 -3.06
C GLY A 369 5.75 -27.30 -3.03
N ALA A 370 5.89 -28.05 -1.92
CA ALA A 370 6.92 -29.08 -1.80
C ALA A 370 6.72 -30.25 -2.78
N ARG A 371 5.47 -30.66 -3.03
CA ARG A 371 5.16 -31.72 -4.00
C ARG A 371 5.33 -31.27 -5.47
N SER A 372 5.23 -29.96 -5.74
CA SER A 372 5.51 -29.38 -7.07
C SER A 372 6.99 -29.27 -7.39
N ASN A 373 7.88 -29.24 -6.38
CA ASN A 373 9.32 -29.18 -6.60
C ASN A 373 9.97 -30.56 -6.73
N GLN A 374 9.37 -31.63 -6.19
CA GLN A 374 9.85 -33.00 -6.40
C GLN A 374 9.50 -33.58 -7.78
N SER A 375 8.53 -33.02 -8.51
CA SER A 375 8.19 -33.48 -9.87
C SER A 375 8.97 -32.78 -10.99
N LYS A 376 10.02 -32.00 -10.67
CA LYS A 376 10.91 -31.35 -11.64
C LYS A 376 12.38 -31.84 -11.54
N GLN A 377 12.65 -32.90 -10.78
CA GLN A 377 13.98 -33.49 -10.58
C GLN A 377 14.05 -35.01 -10.86
N SER A 378 13.05 -35.55 -11.56
CA SER A 378 13.15 -36.83 -12.29
C SER A 378 12.85 -36.55 -13.75
#